data_AF-A0A2X3ETT1-F1
#
_entry.id   AF-A0A2X3ETT1-F1
#
_cell.length_a   1.000
_cell.length_b   1.000
_cell.length_c   1.000
_cell.angle_alpha   90.00
_cell.angle_beta   90.00
_cell.angle_gamma   90.00
#
_symmetry.space_group_name_H-M   'P 1'
#
loop_
_entity.id
_entity.type
_entity.pdbx_description
1 polymer ?
#
loop_
_entity_poly.entity_id
_entity_poly.type
_entity_poly.pdbx_seq_one_letter_code
_entity_poly.pdbx_strand_id
1 'polypeptide(L)'
;MVLSLADRWIIAEFNHTVKAYREALDNFRFDIAAGILYEFTWNQFCDWYLELTKPVMNGGSEAELRGTRHTLVTVLEGLLRLAHPIIPFITRPSGSA
;
A
#
# COMPACT_ATOMS: atom_id res chain seq x y z
N MET A 1 19.81 -3.51 -5.71
CA MET A 1 18.70 -3.40 -4.74
C MET A 1 18.37 -4.82 -4.32
N VAL A 2 18.33 -5.11 -3.02
CA VAL A 2 17.97 -6.44 -2.53
C VAL A 2 16.62 -6.32 -1.85
N LEU A 3 15.66 -7.14 -2.27
CA LEU A 3 14.34 -7.20 -1.65
C LEU A 3 14.37 -8.27 -0.56
N SER A 4 13.84 -7.93 0.61
CA SER A 4 13.59 -8.90 1.67
C SER A 4 12.42 -9.82 1.30
N LEU A 5 12.22 -10.88 2.09
CA LEU A 5 11.03 -11.72 1.95
C LEU A 5 9.74 -10.92 2.22
N ALA A 6 9.79 -10.01 3.20
CA ALA A 6 8.67 -9.14 3.53
C ALA A 6 8.31 -8.19 2.38
N ASP A 7 9.32 -7.62 1.71
CA ASP A 7 9.11 -6.73 0.56
C ASP A 7 8.41 -7.47 -0.60
N ARG A 8 8.84 -8.70 -0.89
CA ARG A 8 8.20 -9.51 -1.94
C ARG A 8 6.77 -9.90 -1.57
N TRP A 9 6.55 -10.25 -0.30
CA TRP A 9 5.23 -10.63 0.18
C TRP A 9 4.24 -9.48 0.11
N ILE A 10 4.59 -8.27 0.58
CA ILE A 10 3.67 -7.13 0.55
C ILE A 10 3.33 -6.70 -0.89
N ILE A 11 4.26 -6.84 -1.84
CA ILE A 11 4.01 -6.56 -3.26
C ILE A 11 3.01 -7.57 -3.83
N ALA A 12 3.16 -8.86 -3.51
CA ALA A 12 2.24 -9.90 -3.96
C ALA A 12 0.84 -9.64 -3.38
N GLU A 13 0.76 -9.39 -2.07
CA GLU A 13 -0.50 -9.11 -1.37
C GLU A 13 -1.18 -7.86 -1.93
N PHE A 14 -0.42 -6.78 -2.16
CA PHE A 14 -0.94 -5.55 -2.78
C PHE A 14 -1.56 -5.82 -4.16
N ASN A 15 -0.93 -6.65 -5.00
CA ASN A 15 -1.49 -7.01 -6.31
C ASN A 15 -2.80 -7.80 -6.17
N HIS A 16 -2.91 -8.69 -5.20
CA HIS A 16 -4.17 -9.40 -4.89
C HIS A 16 -5.26 -8.42 -4.44
N THR A 17 -4.93 -7.49 -3.54
CA THR A 17 -5.84 -6.43 -3.08
C THR A 17 -6.31 -5.54 -4.23
N VAL A 18 -5.41 -5.10 -5.11
CA VAL A 18 -5.75 -4.29 -6.30
C VAL A 18 -6.75 -5.02 -7.19
N LYS A 19 -6.56 -6.33 -7.41
CA LYS A 19 -7.46 -7.13 -8.22
C LYS A 19 -8.87 -7.19 -7.59
N ALA A 20 -8.94 -7.53 -6.30
CA ALA A 20 -10.21 -7.61 -5.58
C ALA A 20 -10.92 -6.24 -5.50
N TYR A 21 -10.15 -5.17 -5.29
CA TYR A 21 -10.64 -3.79 -5.31
C TYR A 21 -11.26 -3.42 -6.67
N ARG A 22 -10.58 -3.75 -7.77
CA ARG A 22 -11.09 -3.51 -9.13
C ARG A 22 -12.36 -4.31 -9.40
N GLU A 23 -12.39 -5.59 -9.04
CA GLU A 23 -13.60 -6.42 -9.18
C GLU A 23 -14.78 -5.85 -8.38
N ALA A 24 -14.54 -5.31 -7.18
CA ALA A 24 -15.58 -4.64 -6.41
C ALA A 24 -16.06 -3.34 -7.09
N LEU A 25 -15.15 -2.54 -7.65
CA LEU A 25 -15.51 -1.33 -8.41
C LEU A 25 -16.29 -1.65 -9.70
N ASP A 26 -15.89 -2.67 -10.44
CA ASP A 26 -16.57 -3.09 -11.68
C ASP A 26 -18.02 -3.54 -11.41
N ASN A 27 -18.28 -4.05 -10.20
CA ASN A 27 -19.62 -4.40 -9.71
C ASN A 27 -20.36 -3.25 -9.01
N PHE A 28 -19.85 -2.01 -9.07
CA PHE A 28 -20.38 -0.83 -8.39
C PHE A 28 -20.50 -0.98 -6.86
N ARG A 29 -19.73 -1.88 -6.25
CA ARG A 29 -19.69 -2.18 -4.81
C ARG A 29 -18.60 -1.36 -4.12
N PHE A 30 -18.80 -0.05 -4.05
CA PHE A 30 -17.86 0.88 -3.40
C PHE A 30 -17.68 0.60 -1.90
N ASP A 31 -18.71 0.04 -1.25
CA ASP A 31 -18.67 -0.41 0.14
C ASP A 31 -17.62 -1.51 0.36
N ILE A 32 -17.62 -2.53 -0.52
CA ILE A 32 -16.64 -3.61 -0.47
C ILE A 32 -15.25 -3.09 -0.85
N ALA A 33 -15.16 -2.26 -1.89
CA ALA A 33 -13.89 -1.70 -2.34
C ALA A 33 -13.20 -0.87 -1.22
N ALA A 34 -13.97 -0.06 -0.48
CA ALA A 34 -13.47 0.67 0.68
C ALA A 34 -13.01 -0.26 1.81
N GLY A 35 -13.78 -1.31 2.09
CA GLY A 35 -13.44 -2.32 3.10
C GLY A 35 -12.12 -3.03 2.79
N ILE A 36 -11.95 -3.50 1.55
CA ILE A 36 -10.72 -4.15 1.07
C ILE A 36 -9.51 -3.23 1.24
N LEU A 37 -9.64 -1.96 0.83
CA LEU A 37 -8.56 -0.99 0.93
C LEU A 37 -8.18 -0.73 2.40
N TYR A 38 -9.18 -0.59 3.27
CA TYR A 38 -8.98 -0.38 4.70
C TYR A 38 -8.29 -1.58 5.35
N GLU A 39 -8.78 -2.79 5.08
CA GLU A 39 -8.23 -4.04 5.61
C GLU A 39 -6.76 -4.23 5.22
N PHE A 40 -6.42 -3.99 3.95
CA PHE A 40 -5.04 -4.07 3.51
C PHE A 40 -4.16 -3.01 4.17
N THR A 41 -4.63 -1.75 4.22
CA THR A 41 -3.84 -0.64 4.79
C THR A 41 -3.56 -0.87 6.27
N TRP A 42 -4.56 -1.31 7.03
CA TRP A 42 -4.43 -1.49 8.46
C TRP A 42 -3.75 -2.82 8.80
N ASN A 43 -4.32 -3.95 8.37
CA ASN A 43 -3.88 -5.26 8.80
C ASN A 43 -2.59 -5.69 8.11
N GLN A 44 -2.45 -5.48 6.79
CA GLN A 44 -1.28 -5.98 6.06
C GLN A 44 -0.12 -4.98 6.08
N PHE A 45 -0.41 -3.71 5.81
CA PHE A 45 0.63 -2.69 5.70
C PHE A 45 1.08 -2.15 7.06
N CYS A 46 0.16 -1.64 7.89
CA CYS A 46 0.52 -1.05 9.18
C CYS A 46 0.93 -2.10 10.24
N ASP A 47 0.16 -3.17 10.43
CA ASP A 47 0.42 -4.13 11.50
C ASP A 47 1.57 -5.09 11.16
N TRP A 48 1.63 -5.61 9.92
CA TRP A 48 2.67 -6.57 9.54
C TRP A 48 3.87 -5.91 8.87
N TYR A 49 3.67 -5.23 7.74
CA TYR A 49 4.80 -4.78 6.92
C TYR A 49 5.67 -3.75 7.66
N LEU A 50 5.09 -2.72 8.28
CA LEU A 50 5.87 -1.72 9.03
C LEU A 50 6.66 -2.36 10.17
N GLU A 51 6.08 -3.29 10.92
CA GLU A 51 6.78 -4.03 11.98
C GLU A 51 7.94 -4.86 11.42
N LEU A 52 7.73 -5.53 10.28
CA LEU A 52 8.77 -6.32 9.60
C LEU A 52 9.90 -5.45 9.01
N THR A 53 9.65 -4.17 8.73
CA THR A 53 10.69 -3.24 8.25
C THR A 53 11.60 -2.72 9.36
N LYS A 54 11.18 -2.76 10.64
CA LYS A 54 11.96 -2.21 11.77
C LYS A 54 13.34 -2.86 11.94
N PRO A 55 13.50 -4.20 11.86
CA PRO A 55 14.83 -4.84 11.94
C PRO A 55 15.75 -4.44 10.78
N VAL A 56 15.20 -4.35 9.56
CA VAL A 56 15.94 -3.94 8.36
C VAL A 56 16.40 -2.49 8.49
N MET A 57 15.56 -1.62 9.05
CA MET A 57 15.91 -0.23 9.32
C MET A 57 16.99 -0.06 10.39
N ASN A 58 17.03 -0.93 11.41
CA ASN A 58 17.95 -0.79 12.55
C ASN A 58 19.30 -1.50 12.36
N GLY A 59 19.44 -2.40 11.37
CA GLY A 59 20.69 -3.15 11.20
C GLY A 59 20.87 -3.84 9.85
N GLY A 60 20.03 -3.53 8.85
CA GLY A 60 20.17 -4.08 7.50
C GLY A 60 21.32 -3.46 6.71
N SER A 61 21.72 -4.12 5.64
CA SER A 61 22.70 -3.56 4.70
C SER A 61 22.12 -2.38 3.91
N GLU A 62 22.99 -1.50 3.43
CA GLU A 62 22.61 -0.38 2.54
C GLU A 62 21.80 -0.83 1.31
N ALA A 63 22.02 -2.05 0.82
CA ALA A 63 21.30 -2.59 -0.32
C ALA A 63 19.85 -3.03 0.02
N GLU A 64 19.63 -3.50 1.25
CA GLU A 64 18.32 -3.89 1.79
C GLU A 64 17.53 -2.66 2.22
N LEU A 65 18.16 -1.71 2.91
CA LEU A 65 17.56 -0.42 3.28
C LEU A 65 16.97 0.30 2.07
N ARG A 66 17.70 0.32 0.95
CA ARG A 66 17.20 0.89 -0.32
C ARG A 66 16.03 0.09 -0.90
N GLY A 67 16.04 -1.24 -0.79
CA GLY A 67 14.96 -2.10 -1.28
C GLY A 67 13.66 -1.90 -0.49
N THR A 68 13.75 -1.91 0.83
CA THR A 68 12.60 -1.71 1.72
C THR A 68 12.02 -0.31 1.58
N ARG A 69 12.85 0.75 1.54
CA ARG A 69 12.37 2.13 1.31
C ARG A 69 11.67 2.28 -0.03
N HIS A 70 12.23 1.72 -1.10
CA HIS A 70 11.63 1.78 -2.42
C HIS A 70 10.26 1.08 -2.42
N THR A 71 10.20 -0.14 -1.88
CA THR A 71 8.95 -0.92 -1.79
C THR A 71 7.89 -0.19 -0.98
N LEU A 72 8.27 0.42 0.15
CA LEU A 72 7.35 1.16 1.02
C LEU A 72 6.74 2.36 0.29
N VAL A 73 7.56 3.14 -0.45
CA VAL A 73 7.06 4.26 -1.25
C VAL A 73 6.16 3.77 -2.39
N THR A 74 6.54 2.71 -3.10
CA THR A 74 5.75 2.17 -4.21
C THR A 74 4.37 1.68 -3.75
N VAL A 75 4.30 0.93 -2.63
CA VAL A 75 3.02 0.45 -2.09
C VAL A 75 2.17 1.62 -1.58
N LEU A 76 2.77 2.58 -0.87
CA LEU A 76 2.05 3.75 -0.36
C LEU A 76 1.48 4.61 -1.49
N GLU A 77 2.26 4.85 -2.55
CA GLU A 77 1.79 5.58 -3.73
C GLU A 77 0.64 4.83 -4.41
N GLY A 78 0.75 3.50 -4.52
CA GLY A 78 -0.31 2.64 -4.99
C GLY A 78 -1.61 2.77 -4.17
N LEU A 79 -1.50 2.74 -2.84
CA LEU A 79 -2.64 2.91 -1.94
C LEU A 79 -3.30 4.28 -2.09
N LEU A 80 -2.52 5.36 -2.15
CA LEU A 80 -3.06 6.70 -2.36
C LEU A 80 -3.81 6.83 -3.70
N ARG A 81 -3.30 6.19 -4.76
CA ARG A 81 -3.97 6.13 -6.06
C ARG A 81 -5.28 5.34 -6.01
N LEU A 82 -5.33 4.24 -5.25
CA LEU A 82 -6.56 3.46 -5.03
C LEU A 82 -7.56 4.16 -4.09
N ALA A 83 -7.09 5.00 -3.17
CA ALA A 83 -7.94 5.77 -2.28
C ALA A 83 -8.63 6.95 -3.00
N HIS A 84 -8.01 7.49 -4.06
CA HIS A 84 -8.48 8.67 -4.80
C HIS A 84 -9.95 8.61 -5.27
N PRO A 85 -10.48 7.48 -5.80
CA PRO A 85 -11.88 7.39 -6.25
C PRO A 85 -12.90 7.38 -5.10
N ILE A 86 -12.49 6.97 -3.89
CA ILE A 86 -13.38 6.80 -2.73
C ILE A 86 -13.29 8.01 -1.79
N ILE A 87 -12.13 8.64 -1.68
CA ILE A 87 -11.89 9.80 -0.80
C ILE A 87 -11.37 11.00 -1.64
N PRO A 88 -12.24 11.63 -2.45
CA PRO A 88 -11.80 12.68 -3.39
C PRO A 88 -11.35 14.00 -2.72
N PHE A 89 -11.52 14.17 -1.40
CA PHE A 89 -11.31 15.45 -0.71
C PHE A 89 -9.97 15.59 0.05
N ILE A 90 -9.13 14.56 0.14
CA ILE A 90 -7.76 14.69 0.68
C ILE A 90 -6.69 14.87 -0.40
N THR A 91 -7.04 14.80 -1.69
CA THR A 91 -6.10 14.97 -2.82
C THR A 91 -6.31 16.25 -3.64
N ARG A 92 -7.34 17.05 -3.34
CA ARG A 92 -7.53 18.35 -3.98
C ARG A 92 -7.03 19.45 -3.02
N PRO A 93 -5.86 20.06 -3.25
CA PRO A 93 -5.55 21.33 -2.60
C PRO A 93 -6.67 22.31 -2.97
N SER A 94 -7.28 22.90 -1.96
CA SER A 94 -8.12 24.09 -2.09
C SER A 94 -7.30 25.20 -2.76
N GLY A 95 -7.49 25.41 -4.06
CA GLY A 95 -6.73 26.40 -4.81
C GLY A 95 -6.90 26.34 -6.32
N SER A 96 -8.13 26.44 -6.81
CA SER A 96 -8.41 26.95 -8.16
C SER A 96 -9.86 27.40 -8.24
N ALA A 97 -10.07 28.66 -7.85
CA ALA A 97 -11.17 29.50 -8.29
C ALA A 97 -10.53 30.73 -8.94
#